data_AF-A0A7S2D330-F1
#
_entry.id   AF-A0A7S2D330-F1
#
_cell.length_a   1.000
_cell.length_b   1.000
_cell.length_c   1.000
_cell.angle_alpha   90.00
_cell.angle_beta   90.00
_cell.angle_gamma   90.00
#
_symmetry.space_group_name_H-M   'P 1'
#
loop_
_entity.id
_entity.type
_entity.pdbx_description
1 polymer ?
#
loop_
_entity_poly.entity_id
_entity_poly.type
_entity_poly.pdbx_seq_one_letter_code
_entity_poly.pdbx_strand_id
1 'polypeptide(L)'
;DLVKIIQSYSFDSNNEHVSPDEISKLKKHYNHFMYQALLHCAKNSMNALKKRIASRVGTKFLYVTRPFFEVDVQLDPPVVNLAPSLDDIQDCINKSAQAILGCFKDVKDWSVITGIVADVTGQSEIDAPSFFERITK
;
A
#
# COMPACT_ATOMS: atom_id res chain seq x y z
N ASP A 1 -4.70 -20.52 10.56
CA ASP A 1 -5.87 -19.75 10.09
C ASP A 1 -6.81 -19.58 11.27
N LEU A 2 -7.07 -18.32 11.66
CA LEU A 2 -7.86 -17.97 12.84
C LEU A 2 -9.29 -18.51 12.75
N VAL A 3 -9.86 -18.56 11.54
CA VAL A 3 -11.20 -19.14 11.32
C VAL A 3 -11.20 -20.65 11.58
N LYS A 4 -10.16 -21.37 11.13
CA LYS A 4 -10.03 -22.82 11.39
C LYS A 4 -9.87 -23.13 12.88
N ILE A 5 -9.19 -22.27 13.63
CA ILE A 5 -9.03 -22.43 15.09
C ILE A 5 -10.37 -22.23 15.79
N ILE A 6 -11.13 -21.19 15.40
CA ILE A 6 -12.47 -20.92 15.94
C ILE A 6 -13.44 -22.07 15.60
N GLN A 7 -13.35 -22.64 14.40
CA GLN A 7 -14.20 -23.76 13.97
C GLN A 7 -13.84 -25.10 14.62
N SER A 8 -12.58 -25.29 15.01
CA SER A 8 -12.12 -26.52 15.67
C SER A 8 -12.27 -26.48 17.19
N TYR A 9 -12.64 -25.33 17.77
CA TYR A 9 -12.92 -25.20 19.19
C TYR A 9 -14.29 -25.80 19.52
N SER A 10 -14.31 -26.85 20.32
CA SER A 10 -15.53 -27.45 20.88
C SER A 10 -15.90 -26.74 22.17
N PHE A 11 -17.07 -26.10 22.22
CA PHE A 11 -17.60 -25.57 23.46
C PHE A 11 -18.05 -26.73 24.36
N ASP A 12 -17.73 -26.64 25.66
CA ASP A 12 -18.01 -27.67 26.68
C ASP A 12 -19.52 -27.92 26.90
N SER A 13 -20.37 -27.04 26.36
CA SER A 13 -21.81 -27.20 26.25
C SER A 13 -22.18 -27.80 24.89
N ASN A 14 -22.50 -29.09 24.88
CA ASN A 14 -22.86 -29.87 23.69
C ASN A 14 -23.82 -29.12 22.72
N ASN A 15 -23.31 -28.83 21.51
CA ASN A 15 -24.01 -28.36 20.29
C ASN A 15 -24.01 -26.85 19.95
N GLU A 16 -23.18 -26.00 20.57
CA GLU A 16 -22.94 -24.67 19.99
C GLU A 16 -21.80 -24.72 18.97
N HIS A 17 -22.12 -24.82 17.68
CA HIS A 17 -21.18 -24.51 16.61
C HIS A 17 -21.24 -23.01 16.31
N VAL A 18 -20.09 -22.39 16.07
CA VAL A 18 -20.02 -20.98 15.68
C VAL A 18 -20.83 -20.76 14.41
N SER A 19 -21.74 -19.78 14.45
CA SER A 19 -22.60 -19.48 13.30
C SER A 19 -21.75 -19.04 12.10
N PRO A 20 -22.03 -19.54 10.89
CA PRO A 20 -21.33 -19.12 9.67
C PRO A 20 -21.47 -17.60 9.42
N ASP A 21 -22.56 -16.98 9.90
CA ASP A 21 -22.79 -15.55 9.78
C ASP A 21 -21.78 -14.72 10.59
N GLU A 22 -21.38 -15.20 11.77
CA GLU A 22 -20.40 -14.51 12.61
C GLU A 22 -18.99 -14.60 12.01
N ILE A 23 -18.66 -15.75 11.42
CA ILE A 23 -17.42 -15.94 10.67
C ILE A 23 -17.39 -15.00 9.45
N SER A 24 -18.51 -14.87 8.74
CA SER A 24 -18.63 -13.95 7.60
C SER A 24 -18.44 -12.49 8.03
N LYS A 25 -19.07 -12.06 9.13
CA LYS A 25 -18.87 -10.72 9.72
C LYS A 25 -17.40 -10.48 10.10
N LEU A 26 -16.75 -11.46 10.73
CA LEU A 26 -15.35 -11.38 11.15
C LEU A 26 -14.43 -11.23 9.93
N LYS A 27 -14.61 -12.06 8.91
CA LYS A 27 -13.86 -11.99 7.66
C LYS A 27 -14.03 -10.63 6.98
N LYS A 28 -15.26 -10.11 6.90
CA LYS A 28 -15.56 -8.78 6.34
C LYS A 28 -14.88 -7.65 7.12
N HIS A 29 -14.88 -7.74 8.46
CA HIS A 29 -14.22 -6.76 9.32
C HIS A 29 -12.72 -6.70 9.06
N TYR A 30 -12.01 -7.83 9.12
CA TYR A 30 -10.57 -7.85 8.87
C TYR A 30 -10.20 -7.50 7.43
N ASN A 31 -11.02 -7.89 6.47
CA ASN A 31 -10.87 -7.48 5.08
C ASN A 31 -10.90 -5.94 4.95
N HIS A 32 -11.84 -5.27 5.62
CA HIS A 32 -11.90 -3.80 5.68
C HIS A 32 -10.64 -3.19 6.32
N PHE A 33 -10.20 -3.70 7.47
CA PHE A 33 -9.00 -3.20 8.15
C PHE A 33 -7.72 -3.42 7.34
N MET A 34 -7.62 -4.55 6.64
CA MET A 34 -6.48 -4.83 5.75
C MET A 34 -6.39 -3.77 4.64
N TYR A 35 -7.53 -3.41 4.03
CA TYR A 35 -7.54 -2.34 3.03
C TYR A 35 -7.15 -0.98 3.59
N GLN A 36 -7.69 -0.62 4.76
CA GLN A 36 -7.32 0.64 5.40
C GLN A 36 -5.82 0.67 5.69
N ALA A 37 -5.27 -0.41 6.25
CA ALA A 37 -3.84 -0.52 6.54
C ALA A 37 -2.99 -0.35 5.27
N LEU A 38 -3.40 -0.99 4.17
CA LEU A 38 -2.69 -0.94 2.91
C LEU A 38 -2.76 0.44 2.25
N LEU A 39 -3.92 1.08 2.27
CA LEU A 39 -4.12 2.45 1.80
C LEU A 39 -3.30 3.45 2.63
N HIS A 40 -3.32 3.30 3.96
CA HIS A 40 -2.50 4.12 4.85
C HIS A 40 -1.01 3.89 4.62
N CYS A 41 -0.58 2.66 4.34
CA CYS A 41 0.81 2.34 3.97
C CYS A 41 1.23 3.06 2.69
N ALA A 42 0.42 2.99 1.63
CA ALA A 42 0.68 3.70 0.38
C ALA A 42 0.77 5.21 0.58
N LYS A 43 -0.22 5.79 1.27
CA LYS A 43 -0.28 7.21 1.59
C LYS A 43 0.91 7.67 2.44
N ASN A 44 1.29 6.89 3.45
CA ASN A 44 2.44 7.21 4.30
C ASN A 44 3.75 7.15 3.51
N SER A 45 3.91 6.18 2.62
CA SER A 45 5.08 6.05 1.75
C SER A 45 5.22 7.26 0.81
N MET A 46 4.12 7.69 0.18
CA MET A 46 4.11 8.90 -0.65
C MET A 46 4.36 10.18 0.15
N ASN A 47 3.76 10.31 1.34
CA ASN A 47 4.00 11.45 2.21
C ASN A 47 5.45 11.51 2.70
N ALA A 48 6.07 10.37 2.97
CA ALA A 48 7.48 10.29 3.32
C ALA A 48 8.37 10.74 2.15
N LEU A 49 8.08 10.28 0.93
CA LEU A 49 8.77 10.72 -0.29
C LEU A 49 8.61 12.23 -0.49
N LYS A 50 7.38 12.74 -0.43
CA LYS A 50 7.07 14.18 -0.52
C LYS A 50 7.81 14.99 0.54
N LYS A 51 7.83 14.54 1.80
CA LYS A 51 8.52 15.23 2.89
C LYS A 51 10.03 15.25 2.69
N ARG A 52 10.63 14.17 2.16
CA ARG A 52 12.07 14.10 1.86
C ARG A 52 12.50 15.03 0.73
N ILE A 53 11.64 15.23 -0.28
CA ILE A 53 11.95 16.09 -1.44
C ILE A 53 11.59 17.56 -1.15
N ALA A 54 10.44 17.80 -0.52
CA ALA A 54 9.93 19.13 -0.23
C ALA A 54 10.39 19.69 1.12
N SER A 55 11.28 19.00 1.85
CA SER A 55 11.87 19.58 3.07
C SER A 55 12.74 20.76 2.65
N ARG A 56 12.11 21.93 2.62
CA ARG A 56 12.81 23.21 2.78
C ARG A 56 13.63 23.04 4.05
N VAL A 57 14.93 23.21 3.94
CA VAL A 57 15.90 23.11 5.04
C VAL A 57 15.43 24.06 6.14
N GLY A 58 14.57 23.56 7.01
CA GLY A 58 14.21 24.21 8.24
C GLY A 58 15.41 23.97 9.13
N THR A 59 16.20 25.03 9.32
CA THR A 59 17.39 25.11 10.17
C THR A 59 17.03 24.75 11.62
N LYS A 60 16.69 23.49 11.89
CA LYS A 60 16.77 22.92 13.23
C LYS A 60 18.24 22.60 13.42
N PHE A 61 18.93 23.57 14.00
CA PHE A 61 20.37 23.69 14.27
C PHE A 61 21.10 22.41 14.74
N LEU A 62 20.39 21.36 15.14
CA LEU A 62 20.95 20.10 15.65
C LEU A 62 20.80 18.89 14.70
N TYR A 63 20.06 19.01 13.58
CA TYR A 63 19.85 17.90 12.64
C TYR A 63 19.90 18.40 11.19
N VAL A 64 21.11 18.41 10.61
CA VAL A 64 21.29 18.61 9.16
C VAL A 64 20.82 17.33 8.47
N THR A 65 19.65 17.36 7.86
CA THR A 65 19.19 16.24 7.03
C THR A 65 19.97 16.22 5.73
N ARG A 66 20.67 15.12 5.44
CA ARG A 66 21.41 14.95 4.19
C ARG A 66 20.46 15.11 2.98
N PRO A 67 20.80 15.96 1.99
CA PRO A 67 19.98 16.15 0.79
C PRO A 67 19.85 14.83 0.01
N PHE A 68 18.73 14.69 -0.69
CA PHE A 68 18.42 13.48 -1.47
C PHE A 68 19.13 13.48 -2.83
N PHE A 69 19.25 14.66 -3.44
CA PHE A 69 19.91 14.88 -4.71
C PHE A 69 21.08 15.83 -4.51
N GLU A 70 22.20 15.51 -5.14
CA GLU A 70 23.36 16.38 -5.30
C GLU A 70 23.36 16.81 -6.77
N VAL A 71 23.52 18.12 -7.01
CA VAL A 71 23.42 18.70 -8.34
C VAL A 71 24.62 19.59 -8.57
N ASP A 72 25.41 19.24 -9.58
CA ASP A 72 26.56 20.02 -10.00
C ASP A 72 26.13 21.13 -10.95
N VAL A 73 26.63 22.33 -10.70
CA VAL A 73 26.44 23.48 -11.59
C VAL A 73 27.63 23.56 -12.53
N GLN A 74 27.39 23.35 -13.82
CA GLN A 74 28.40 23.49 -14.85
C GLN A 74 28.18 24.79 -15.62
N LEU A 75 29.24 25.58 -15.73
CA LEU A 75 29.25 26.82 -16.49
C LEU A 75 29.74 26.49 -17.90
N ASP A 76 28.82 26.41 -18.86
CA ASP A 76 29.15 26.27 -20.29
C ASP A 76 28.64 27.51 -21.04
N PRO A 77 29.45 28.57 -21.17
CA PRO A 77 29.00 29.85 -21.71
C PRO A 77 28.31 29.67 -23.08
N PRO A 78 27.08 30.19 -23.30
CA PRO A 78 26.37 31.21 -22.51
C PRO A 78 25.32 30.67 -21.51
N VAL A 79 25.19 29.35 -21.32
CA VAL A 79 24.10 28.73 -20.56
C VAL A 79 24.63 28.02 -19.31
N VAL A 80 23.91 28.16 -18.19
CA VAL A 80 24.21 27.41 -16.97
C VAL A 80 23.50 26.07 -17.04
N ASN A 81 24.26 24.98 -16.99
CA ASN A 81 23.72 23.62 -17.01
C ASN A 81 23.80 22.99 -15.62
N LEU A 82 22.81 22.14 -15.31
CA LEU A 82 22.77 21.34 -14.09
C LEU A 82 23.01 19.87 -14.46
N ALA A 83 23.91 19.21 -13.73
CA ALA A 83 24.16 17.78 -13.87
C ALA A 83 23.89 17.10 -12.52
N PRO A 84 22.82 16.29 -12.38
CA PRO A 84 21.76 15.99 -13.36
C PRO A 84 20.80 17.17 -13.61
N SER A 85 20.04 17.10 -14.70
CA SER A 85 19.03 18.12 -15.00
C SER A 85 17.84 18.06 -14.03
N LEU A 86 17.06 19.14 -13.95
CA LEU A 86 15.84 19.14 -13.12
C LEU A 86 14.80 18.13 -13.63
N ASP A 87 14.76 17.90 -14.94
CA ASP A 87 13.87 16.91 -15.56
C ASP A 87 14.28 15.48 -15.15
N ASP A 88 15.59 15.18 -15.13
CA ASP A 88 16.09 13.88 -14.66
C ASP A 88 15.72 13.62 -13.20
N ILE A 89 15.82 14.65 -12.35
CA ILE A 89 15.42 14.57 -10.94
C ILE A 89 13.91 14.31 -10.84
N GLN A 90 13.10 15.03 -11.61
CA GLN A 90 11.65 14.86 -11.63
C GLN A 90 11.25 13.46 -12.12
N ASP A 91 11.92 12.94 -13.14
CA ASP A 91 11.72 11.59 -13.65
C ASP A 91 12.11 10.51 -12.63
N CYS A 92 13.19 10.70 -11.88
CA CYS A 92 13.57 9.82 -10.79
C CYS A 92 12.48 9.78 -9.70
N ILE A 93 11.92 10.93 -9.34
CA ILE A 93 10.82 11.06 -8.38
C ILE A 93 9.56 10.35 -8.90
N ASN A 94 9.22 10.55 -10.17
CA ASN A 94 8.06 9.92 -10.81
C ASN A 94 8.20 8.40 -10.83
N LYS A 95 9.37 7.87 -11.21
CA LYS A 95 9.67 6.44 -11.19
C LYS A 95 9.57 5.87 -9.77
N SER A 96 10.04 6.60 -8.77
CA SER A 96 9.93 6.20 -7.36
C SER A 96 8.48 6.13 -6.90
N ALA A 97 7.64 7.11 -7.27
CA ALA A 97 6.21 7.09 -6.97
C ALA A 97 5.48 5.95 -7.69
N GLN A 98 5.82 5.68 -8.94
CA GLN A 98 5.30 4.55 -9.71
C GLN A 98 5.70 3.21 -9.09
N ALA A 99 6.94 3.07 -8.61
CA ALA A 99 7.39 1.87 -7.91
C ALA A 99 6.59 1.62 -6.61
N ILE A 100 6.33 2.67 -5.82
CA ILE A 100 5.49 2.58 -4.63
C ILE A 100 4.09 2.07 -5.00
N LEU A 101 3.46 2.63 -6.04
CA LEU A 101 2.14 2.20 -6.51
C LEU A 101 2.17 0.78 -7.08
N GLY A 102 3.24 0.42 -7.78
CA GLY A 102 3.44 -0.91 -8.36
C GLY A 102 3.38 -2.01 -7.32
N CYS A 103 3.95 -1.80 -6.13
CA CYS A 103 3.89 -2.74 -5.02
C CYS A 103 2.45 -3.10 -4.59
N PHE A 104 1.47 -2.22 -4.84
CA PHE A 104 0.08 -2.44 -4.48
C PHE A 104 -0.74 -3.04 -5.63
N LYS A 105 -0.22 -3.06 -6.86
CA LYS A 105 -0.90 -3.59 -8.06
C LYS A 105 -1.13 -5.09 -7.98
N ASP A 106 -0.15 -5.82 -7.47
CA ASP A 106 -0.18 -7.27 -7.40
C ASP A 106 -0.84 -7.80 -6.11
N VAL A 107 -1.32 -6.90 -5.25
CA VAL A 107 -2.01 -7.28 -4.01
C VAL A 107 -3.44 -7.72 -4.36
N LYS A 108 -3.65 -9.03 -4.26
CA LYS A 108 -4.96 -9.65 -4.43
C LYS A 108 -5.91 -9.27 -3.31
N ASP A 109 -7.19 -9.19 -3.66
CA ASP A 109 -8.24 -8.96 -2.69
C ASP A 109 -8.30 -10.13 -1.68
N TRP A 110 -8.39 -9.80 -0.39
CA TRP A 110 -8.42 -10.82 0.66
C TRP A 110 -9.69 -11.68 0.63
N SER A 111 -10.76 -11.18 0.02
CA SER A 111 -11.98 -11.95 -0.28
C SER A 111 -11.71 -13.13 -1.21
N VAL A 112 -10.77 -12.99 -2.15
CA VAL A 112 -10.29 -14.05 -3.05
C VAL A 112 -9.50 -15.09 -2.28
N ILE A 113 -8.59 -14.63 -1.42
CA ILE A 113 -7.69 -15.50 -0.64
C ILE A 113 -8.47 -16.31 0.39
N THR A 114 -9.58 -15.77 0.93
CA THR A 114 -10.41 -16.43 1.94
C THR A 114 -11.57 -17.25 1.37
N GLY A 115 -11.68 -17.34 0.04
CA GLY A 115 -12.69 -18.14 -0.65
C GLY A 115 -14.14 -17.66 -0.45
N ILE A 116 -14.36 -16.46 0.10
CA ILE A 116 -15.73 -15.95 0.39
C ILE A 116 -16.54 -15.80 -0.91
N VAL A 117 -15.86 -15.46 -2.01
CA VAL A 117 -16.49 -15.34 -3.34
C VAL A 117 -16.82 -16.71 -3.96
N ALA A 118 -16.10 -17.77 -3.60
CA ALA A 118 -16.39 -19.12 -4.09
C ALA A 118 -17.68 -19.69 -3.47
N ASP A 119 -17.98 -19.33 -2.22
CA ASP A 119 -19.11 -19.88 -1.44
C ASP A 119 -20.48 -19.24 -1.78
N VAL A 120 -20.51 -18.02 -2.33
CA VAL A 120 -21.77 -17.26 -2.52
C VAL A 120 -22.23 -17.20 -3.98
N THR A 121 -21.34 -17.26 -4.97
CA THR A 121 -21.72 -17.01 -6.38
C THR A 121 -21.33 -18.10 -7.37
N GLY A 122 -20.61 -19.16 -6.98
CA GLY A 122 -20.21 -20.23 -7.92
C GLY A 122 -19.42 -19.72 -9.13
N GLN A 123 -18.93 -18.48 -9.08
CA GLN A 123 -18.20 -17.81 -10.14
C GLN A 123 -16.70 -17.92 -9.83
N SER A 124 -16.01 -18.55 -10.79
CA SER A 124 -14.58 -18.79 -10.87
C SER A 124 -13.72 -17.59 -10.44
N GLU A 125 -12.61 -17.89 -9.77
CA GLU A 125 -11.52 -17.04 -9.22
C GLU A 125 -10.94 -15.93 -10.13
N ILE A 126 -11.51 -15.69 -11.30
CA ILE A 126 -10.92 -14.96 -12.42
C ILE A 126 -11.27 -13.46 -12.40
N ASP A 127 -12.34 -13.04 -11.73
CA ASP A 127 -12.89 -11.66 -11.88
C ASP A 127 -12.99 -10.85 -10.58
N ALA A 128 -12.26 -11.26 -9.54
CA ALA A 128 -12.24 -10.48 -8.31
C ALA A 128 -11.29 -9.28 -8.46
N PRO A 129 -11.79 -8.05 -8.22
CA PRO A 129 -11.02 -6.84 -8.46
C PRO A 129 -9.78 -6.81 -7.57
N SER A 130 -8.65 -6.41 -8.13
CA SER A 130 -7.43 -6.23 -7.33
C SER A 130 -7.64 -5.10 -6.32
N PHE A 131 -6.86 -5.11 -5.23
CA PHE A 131 -6.82 -3.98 -4.30
C PHE A 131 -6.59 -2.66 -5.05
N PHE A 132 -5.71 -2.70 -6.05
CA PHE A 132 -5.36 -1.57 -6.89
C PHE A 132 -6.56 -1.00 -7.66
N GLU A 133 -7.34 -1.85 -8.31
CA GLU A 133 -8.56 -1.41 -9.03
C GLU A 133 -9.58 -0.74 -8.10
N ARG A 134 -9.62 -1.16 -6.84
CA ARG A 134 -10.54 -0.61 -5.84
C ARG A 134 -10.09 0.73 -5.27
N ILE A 135 -8.79 1.02 -5.24
CA ILE A 135 -8.27 2.32 -4.80
C ILE A 135 -8.19 3.34 -5.93
N THR A 136 -8.19 2.90 -7.19
CA THR A 136 -8.14 3.79 -8.37
C THR A 136 -9.53 4.14 -8.93
N LYS A 137 -10.59 3.46 -8.49
CA LYS A 137 -11.99 3.81 -8.79
C LYS A 137 -12.51 4.84 -7.80
#